data_AF-A0A6A3GC02-F1
#
_entry.id   AF-A0A6A3GC02-F1
#
_cell.length_a   1.000
_cell.length_b   1.000
_cell.length_c   1.000
_cell.angle_alpha   90.00
_cell.angle_beta   90.00
_cell.angle_gamma   90.00
#
_symmetry.space_group_name_H-M   'P 1'
#
loop_
_entity.id
_entity.type
_entity.pdbx_description
1 polymer ?
#
loop_
_entity_poly.entity_id
_entity_poly.type
_entity_poly.pdbx_seq_one_letter_code
_entity_poly.pdbx_strand_id
1 'polypeptide(L)'
;SIKSSEVPACAQALEKKYGNLSSFSMTSAATDMTTFISNYSNEANTIVYGVSYGTALVERVIHLDPPEVTGYVLDGVATSSGASADKFEYFSTWD
;
A
#
# COMPACT_ATOMS: atom_id res chain seq x y z
N SER A 1 7.57 -11.23 -15.83
CA SER A 1 8.02 -9.83 -15.85
C SER A 1 7.33 -9.08 -16.98
N ILE A 2 6.93 -7.83 -16.77
CA ILE A 2 6.26 -6.97 -17.76
C ILE A 2 7.33 -6.17 -18.53
N LYS A 3 7.25 -6.13 -19.85
CA LYS A 3 8.14 -5.30 -20.67
C LYS A 3 7.72 -3.84 -20.59
N SER A 4 8.67 -2.91 -20.62
CA SER A 4 8.39 -1.47 -20.60
C SER A 4 7.44 -1.03 -21.73
N SER A 5 7.47 -1.72 -22.88
CA SER A 5 6.55 -1.48 -24.02
C SER A 5 5.09 -1.81 -23.73
N GLU A 6 4.81 -2.63 -22.71
CA GLU A 6 3.45 -3.08 -22.35
C GLU A 6 2.78 -2.11 -21.35
N VAL A 7 3.56 -1.29 -20.63
CA VAL A 7 3.08 -0.38 -19.58
C VAL A 7 1.97 0.57 -20.06
N PRO A 8 2.04 1.23 -21.25
CA PRO A 8 0.98 2.12 -21.71
C PRO A 8 -0.35 1.40 -21.93
N ALA A 9 -0.31 0.19 -22.51
CA ALA A 9 -1.50 -0.61 -22.75
C ALA A 9 -2.13 -1.10 -21.44
N CYS A 10 -1.31 -1.48 -20.45
CA CYS A 10 -1.77 -1.82 -19.11
C CYS A 10 -2.45 -0.62 -18.42
N ALA A 11 -1.82 0.56 -18.47
CA ALA A 11 -2.39 1.78 -17.89
C ALA A 11 -3.74 2.13 -18.53
N GLN A 12 -3.83 2.08 -19.86
CA GLN A 12 -5.07 2.36 -20.57
C GLN A 12 -6.18 1.35 -20.25
N ALA A 13 -5.83 0.07 -20.12
CA ALA A 13 -6.79 -0.97 -19.73
C ALA A 13 -7.33 -0.75 -18.31
N LEU A 14 -6.47 -0.38 -17.36
CA LEU A 14 -6.86 -0.04 -15.99
C LEU A 14 -7.72 1.23 -15.95
N GLU A 15 -7.33 2.28 -16.68
CA GLU A 15 -8.05 3.55 -16.71
C GLU A 15 -9.45 3.38 -17.30
N LYS A 16 -9.57 2.60 -18.38
CA LYS A 16 -10.87 2.26 -18.97
C LYS A 16 -11.78 1.50 -18.00
N LYS A 17 -11.22 0.65 -17.14
CA LYS A 17 -11.99 -0.21 -16.24
C LYS A 17 -12.35 0.48 -14.92
N TYR A 18 -11.41 1.25 -14.36
CA TYR A 18 -11.48 1.77 -13.00
C TYR A 18 -11.48 3.30 -12.94
N GLY A 19 -11.31 3.99 -14.07
CA GLY A 19 -11.24 5.44 -14.13
C GLY A 19 -9.88 5.95 -13.69
N ASN A 20 -9.87 6.98 -12.83
CA ASN A 20 -8.66 7.68 -12.45
C ASN A 20 -7.62 6.73 -11.81
N LEU A 21 -6.47 6.58 -12.47
CA LEU A 21 -5.38 5.72 -12.03
C LEU A 21 -4.75 6.18 -10.72
N SER A 22 -4.91 7.44 -10.30
CA SER A 22 -4.45 7.91 -8.99
C SER A 22 -5.13 7.18 -7.82
N SER A 23 -6.26 6.50 -8.07
CA SER A 23 -6.92 5.62 -7.10
C SER A 23 -6.06 4.40 -6.73
N PHE A 24 -5.10 4.00 -7.57
CA PHE A 24 -4.16 2.92 -7.30
C PHE A 24 -2.90 3.45 -6.58
N SER A 25 -3.10 4.21 -5.49
CA SER A 25 -2.01 4.77 -4.69
C SER A 25 -1.91 4.08 -3.33
N MET A 26 -0.72 4.15 -2.71
CA MET A 26 -0.53 3.69 -1.33
C MET A 26 -1.45 4.40 -0.33
N THR A 27 -1.77 5.67 -0.57
CA THR A 27 -2.69 6.41 0.30
C THR A 27 -4.12 5.89 0.14
N SER A 28 -4.57 5.62 -1.09
CA SER A 28 -5.88 5.01 -1.33
C SER A 28 -5.99 3.64 -0.67
N ALA A 29 -4.98 2.78 -0.84
CA ALA A 29 -4.95 1.48 -0.19
C ALA A 29 -4.93 1.56 1.35
N ALA A 30 -4.22 2.54 1.92
CA ALA A 30 -4.24 2.77 3.37
C ALA A 30 -5.63 3.25 3.84
N THR A 31 -6.29 4.13 3.09
CA THR A 31 -7.67 4.56 3.35
C THR A 31 -8.66 3.39 3.27
N ASP A 32 -8.48 2.46 2.32
CA ASP A 32 -9.30 1.26 2.23
C ASP A 32 -9.11 0.38 3.47
N MET A 33 -7.88 0.22 3.95
CA MET A 33 -7.58 -0.51 5.19
C MET A 33 -8.19 0.15 6.42
N THR A 34 -8.06 1.47 6.60
CA THR A 34 -8.64 2.18 7.75
C THR A 34 -10.16 2.12 7.73
N THR A 35 -10.77 2.26 6.54
CA THR A 35 -12.22 2.11 6.35
C THR A 35 -12.69 0.70 6.69
N PHE A 36 -11.94 -0.33 6.26
CA PHE A 36 -12.23 -1.71 6.60
C PHE A 36 -12.15 -1.95 8.11
N ILE A 37 -11.07 -1.50 8.76
CA ILE A 37 -10.88 -1.63 10.21
C ILE A 37 -12.04 -0.96 10.96
N SER A 38 -12.41 0.26 10.58
CA SER A 38 -13.49 0.99 11.26
C SER A 38 -14.86 0.33 11.09
N ASN A 39 -15.16 -0.21 9.90
CA ASN A 39 -16.45 -0.85 9.62
C ASN A 39 -16.60 -2.25 10.23
N TYR A 40 -15.49 -2.95 10.48
CA TYR A 40 -15.51 -4.37 10.82
C TYR A 40 -14.76 -4.72 12.11
N SER A 41 -14.23 -3.74 12.85
CA SER A 41 -13.74 -4.00 14.20
C SER A 41 -14.88 -4.44 15.12
N ASN A 42 -14.55 -5.21 16.15
CA ASN A 42 -15.49 -5.77 17.11
C ASN A 42 -15.15 -5.33 18.54
N GLU A 43 -14.64 -4.10 18.69
CA GLU A 43 -14.15 -3.51 19.95
C GLU A 43 -12.96 -4.24 20.59
N ALA A 44 -12.46 -5.32 19.98
CA ALA A 44 -11.24 -5.98 20.40
C ALA A 44 -10.00 -5.20 19.95
N ASN A 45 -8.89 -5.44 20.64
CA ASN A 45 -7.59 -4.89 20.28
C ASN A 45 -7.20 -5.31 18.86
N THR A 46 -7.11 -4.35 17.94
CA THR A 46 -6.64 -4.59 16.56
C THR A 46 -5.14 -4.39 16.50
N ILE A 47 -4.42 -5.37 15.92
CA ILE A 47 -3.00 -5.26 15.58
C ILE A 47 -2.87 -5.41 14.07
N VAL A 48 -2.21 -4.46 13.41
CA VAL A 48 -1.95 -4.53 11.97
C VAL A 48 -0.56 -5.11 11.72
N TYR A 49 -0.50 -6.21 10.99
CA TYR A 49 0.74 -6.88 10.60
C TYR A 49 1.06 -6.62 9.12
N GLY A 50 2.24 -6.07 8.84
CA GLY A 50 2.74 -5.81 7.49
C GLY A 50 3.99 -6.63 7.19
N VAL A 51 4.10 -7.16 5.97
CA VAL A 51 5.27 -7.89 5.46
C VAL A 51 5.73 -7.28 4.15
N SER A 52 7.04 -7.07 3.97
CA SER A 52 7.63 -6.56 2.72
C SER A 52 6.96 -5.23 2.28
N TYR A 53 6.44 -5.11 1.06
CA TYR A 53 5.66 -3.93 0.62
C TYR A 53 4.56 -3.52 1.63
N GLY A 54 3.96 -4.51 2.31
CA GLY A 54 2.96 -4.28 3.34
C GLY A 54 3.45 -3.37 4.47
N THR A 55 4.76 -3.34 4.77
CA THR A 55 5.26 -2.44 5.82
C THR A 55 5.21 -0.97 5.40
N ALA A 56 5.45 -0.66 4.11
CA ALA A 56 5.33 0.70 3.59
C ALA A 56 3.86 1.15 3.53
N LEU A 57 2.95 0.21 3.24
CA LEU A 57 1.51 0.45 3.33
C LEU A 57 1.06 0.69 4.78
N VAL A 58 1.51 -0.14 5.72
CA VAL A 58 1.21 0.02 7.16
C VAL A 58 1.83 1.30 7.71
N GLU A 59 3.01 1.72 7.25
CA GLU A 59 3.58 3.05 7.55
C GLU A 59 2.60 4.16 7.17
N ARG A 60 1.90 4.04 6.02
CA ARG A 60 0.86 5.00 5.64
C ARG A 60 -0.39 4.90 6.51
N VAL A 61 -0.78 3.70 6.95
CA VAL A 61 -1.89 3.49 7.91
C VAL A 61 -1.57 4.14 9.26
N ILE A 62 -0.34 4.04 9.76
CA ILE A 62 0.11 4.72 10.99
C ILE A 62 -0.11 6.23 10.88
N HIS A 63 0.20 6.83 9.73
CA HIS A 63 -0.03 8.26 9.50
C HIS A 63 -1.53 8.65 9.46
N LEU A 64 -2.42 7.70 9.17
CA LEU A 64 -3.88 7.93 9.18
C LEU A 64 -4.49 7.75 10.59
N ASP A 65 -3.73 7.22 11.54
CA ASP A 65 -4.09 7.08 12.96
C ASP A 65 -5.50 6.52 13.22
N PRO A 66 -5.83 5.32 12.70
CA PRO A 66 -7.13 4.70 12.95
C PRO A 66 -7.29 4.35 14.45
N PRO A 67 -8.33 4.85 15.14
CA PRO A 67 -8.46 4.73 16.59
C PRO A 67 -8.66 3.30 17.09
N GLU A 68 -9.13 2.39 16.23
CA GLU A 68 -9.33 0.98 16.56
C GLU A 68 -8.01 0.18 16.62
N VAL A 69 -6.92 0.72 16.06
CA VAL A 69 -5.63 0.04 16.01
C VAL A 69 -4.83 0.32 17.28
N THR A 70 -4.46 -0.76 17.96
CA THR A 70 -3.74 -0.74 19.24
C THR A 70 -2.26 -1.11 19.10
N GLY A 71 -1.83 -1.55 17.92
CA GLY A 71 -0.45 -1.91 17.66
C GLY A 71 -0.15 -2.27 16.21
N TYR A 72 1.14 -2.28 15.88
CA TYR A 72 1.65 -2.58 14.55
C TYR A 72 2.84 -3.55 14.65
N VAL A 73 2.92 -4.49 13.71
CA VAL A 73 4.08 -5.38 13.53
C VAL A 73 4.55 -5.26 12.08
N LEU A 74 5.84 -4.98 11.88
CA LEU A 74 6.44 -4.77 10.56
C LEU A 74 7.57 -5.78 10.37
N ASP A 75 7.42 -6.71 9.42
CA ASP A 75 8.41 -7.74 9.10
C ASP A 75 8.97 -7.56 7.68
N GLY A 76 10.29 -7.55 7.54
CA GLY A 76 10.97 -7.25 6.28
C GLY A 76 10.67 -5.84 5.76
N VAL A 77 11.08 -4.82 6.51
CA VAL A 77 10.67 -3.42 6.32
C VAL A 77 11.10 -2.84 4.96
N ALA A 78 10.12 -2.50 4.12
CA ALA A 78 10.17 -1.44 3.12
C ALA A 78 9.57 -0.14 3.69
N THR A 79 10.15 1.02 3.37
CA THR A 79 9.67 2.33 3.84
C THR A 79 9.41 3.31 2.69
N SER A 80 8.44 4.20 2.89
CA SER A 80 8.13 5.29 1.96
C SER A 80 9.13 6.46 2.02
N SER A 81 10.03 6.46 3.00
CA SER A 81 10.88 7.60 3.30
C SER A 81 12.18 7.66 2.49
N GLY A 82 12.36 8.78 1.77
CA GLY A 82 13.64 9.50 1.71
C GLY A 82 14.68 9.10 0.67
N ALA A 83 14.52 8.01 -0.07
CA ALA A 83 15.43 7.70 -1.17
C ALA A 83 15.13 8.59 -2.39
N SER A 84 16.17 9.19 -2.98
CA SER A 84 16.04 9.85 -4.28
C SER A 84 15.52 8.86 -5.33
N ALA A 85 14.90 9.33 -6.41
CA ALA A 85 14.25 8.43 -7.39
C ALA A 85 15.19 7.36 -7.98
N ASP A 86 16.50 7.64 -8.04
CA ASP A 86 17.57 6.73 -8.46
C ASP A 86 17.97 5.69 -7.38
N LYS A 87 17.50 5.87 -6.15
CA LYS A 87 17.78 5.01 -4.98
C LYS A 87 16.52 4.39 -4.39
N PHE A 88 15.36 4.68 -4.98
CA PHE A 88 14.11 4.10 -4.53
C PHE A 88 14.12 2.61 -4.84
N GLU A 89 13.88 1.80 -3.82
CA GLU A 89 13.88 0.35 -3.95
C GLU A 89 12.71 -0.09 -4.83
N TYR A 90 13.02 -0.78 -5.94
CA TYR A 90 12.05 -1.25 -6.91
C TYR A 90 12.34 -2.70 -7.29
N PHE A 91 11.33 -3.55 -7.13
CA PHE A 91 11.38 -4.97 -7.50
C PHE A 91 10.51 -5.20 -8.73
N SER A 92 11.13 -5.50 -9.88
CA SER A 92 10.44 -5.89 -11.12
C SER A 92 10.45 -7.40 -11.38
N THR A 93 11.19 -8.14 -10.57
CA THR A 93 11.39 -9.58 -10.66
C THR A 93 11.44 -10.18 -9.26
N TRP A 94 10.83 -11.35 -9.12
CA TRP A 94 10.93 -12.23 -7.96
C TRP A 94 11.29 -13.60 -8.53
N ASP A 95 12.25 -14.30 -7.93
CA ASP A 95 12.59 -15.69 -8.31
C ASP A 95 11.43 -16.64 -8.00
#